data_AF-A0ABD5DUI6-F1
#
_entry.id   AF-A0ABD5DUI6-F1
#
_cell.length_a   1.000
_cell.length_b   1.000
_cell.length_c   1.000
_cell.angle_alpha   90.00
_cell.angle_beta   90.00
_cell.angle_gamma   90.00
#
_symmetry.space_group_name_H-M   'P 1'
#
loop_
_entity.id
_entity.type
_entity.pdbx_description
1 polymer ?
#
loop_
_entity_poly.entity_id
_entity_poly.type
_entity_poly.pdbx_seq_one_letter_code
_entity_poly.pdbx_strand_id
1 'polypeptide(L)' 'MSNIIKQLEQEQMKQDVPSFRPGDTVEVKVWVVEGSKKRLQA' A
#
# COMPACT_ATOMS: atom_id res chain seq x y z
N MET A 1 -12.84 7.23 -22.23
CA MET A 1 -12.82 7.78 -20.85
C MET A 1 -12.45 6.74 -19.80
N SER A 2 -12.92 5.49 -19.87
CA SER A 2 -12.56 4.44 -18.89
C SER A 2 -11.09 3.99 -18.91
N ASN A 3 -10.36 4.18 -20.01
CA ASN A 3 -8.94 3.76 -20.11
C ASN A 3 -7.95 4.71 -19.43
N ILE A 4 -8.25 6.01 -19.38
CA ILE A 4 -7.36 7.01 -18.76
C ILE A 4 -7.31 6.84 -17.24
N ILE A 5 -8.46 6.56 -16.63
CA ILE A 5 -8.55 6.34 -15.18
C ILE A 5 -7.75 5.07 -14.80
N LYS A 6 -7.92 3.99 -15.55
CA LYS A 6 -7.16 2.74 -15.33
C LYS A 6 -5.66 2.92 -15.48
N GLN A 7 -5.22 3.73 -16.45
CA GLN A 7 -3.80 3.99 -16.66
C GLN A 7 -3.21 4.79 -15.49
N LEU A 8 -3.92 5.80 -14.99
CA LEU A 8 -3.51 6.58 -13.82
C LEU A 8 -3.48 5.73 -12.53
N GLU A 9 -4.44 4.83 -12.35
CA GLU A 9 -4.47 3.90 -11.22
C GLU A 9 -3.29 2.91 -11.24
N GLN A 10 -2.91 2.41 -12.42
CA GLN A 10 -1.75 1.54 -12.59
C GLN A 10 -0.43 2.23 -12.22
N GLU A 11 -0.28 3.52 -12.54
CA GLU A 11 0.89 4.32 -12.15
C GLU A 11 0.98 4.52 -10.64
N GLN A 12 -0.16 4.52 -9.93
CA GLN A 12 -0.21 4.65 -8.47
C GLN A 12 -0.18 3.30 -7.73
N MET A 13 -0.28 2.17 -8.45
CA MET A 13 -0.19 0.84 -7.83
C MET A 13 1.23 0.54 -7.37
N LYS A 14 1.37 0.16 -6.09
CA LYS A 14 2.63 -0.31 -5.53
C LYS A 14 2.93 -1.72 -6.05
N GLN A 15 4.07 -1.87 -6.71
CA GLN A 15 4.50 -3.15 -7.30
C GLN A 15 5.14 -4.11 -6.28
N ASP A 16 5.52 -3.62 -5.09
CA ASP A 16 6.21 -4.38 -4.04
C ASP A 16 5.28 -5.03 -2.99
N VAL A 17 3.97 -5.14 -3.27
CA VAL A 17 3.05 -5.82 -2.33
C VAL A 17 3.12 -7.34 -2.56
N PRO A 18 3.49 -8.14 -1.56
CA PRO A 18 3.53 -9.59 -1.70
C PRO A 18 2.13 -10.15 -1.98
N SER A 19 2.05 -11.24 -2.74
CA SER A 19 0.79 -11.96 -2.94
C SER A 19 0.38 -12.62 -1.63
N PHE A 20 -0.83 -12.33 -1.16
CA PHE A 20 -1.45 -12.97 0.00
C PHE A 20 -2.86 -13.45 -0.39
N ARG A 21 -3.35 -14.47 0.30
CA ARG A 21 -4.66 -15.07 0.06
C ARG A 21 -5.53 -15.01 1.32
N PRO A 22 -6.86 -15.07 1.17
CA PRO A 22 -7.75 -15.18 2.31
C PRO A 22 -7.38 -16.41 3.16
N GLY A 23 -7.14 -16.20 4.45
CA GLY A 23 -6.69 -17.24 5.38
C GLY A 23 -5.22 -17.13 5.80
N ASP A 24 -4.41 -16.36 5.09
CA ASP A 24 -3.02 -16.08 5.50
C ASP A 24 -2.98 -15.11 6.69
N THR A 25 -2.05 -15.34 7.62
CA THR A 25 -1.74 -14.36 8.67
C THR A 25 -0.64 -13.43 8.17
N VAL A 26 -0.95 -12.13 8.09
CA VAL A 26 -0.02 -11.11 7.59
C VAL A 26 0.30 -10.09 8.68
N GLU A 27 1.57 -9.69 8.79
CA GLU A 27 2.02 -8.58 9.65
C GLU A 27 2.09 -7.30 8.81
N VAL A 28 1.34 -6.26 9.21
CA VAL A 28 1.23 -5.02 8.43
C VAL A 28 1.98 -3.89 9.13
N LYS A 29 3.15 -3.54 8.62
CA LYS A 29 3.94 -2.42 9.16
C LYS A 29 3.52 -1.11 8.53
N VAL A 30 2.99 -0.20 9.34
CA VAL A 30 2.58 1.15 8.94
C VAL A 30 3.55 2.19 9.48
N TRP A 31 3.85 3.19 8.66
CA TRP A 31 4.59 4.37 9.12
C TRP A 31 3.60 5.39 9.66
N VAL A 32 3.70 5.72 10.93
CA VAL A 32 2.92 6.78 11.57
C VAL A 32 3.77 8.05 11.57
N VAL A 33 3.26 9.11 10.95
CA VAL A 33 3.93 10.42 10.90
C VAL A 33 3.07 11.42 11.68
N GLU A 34 3.62 11.91 12.80
CA GLU A 34 2.99 12.87 13.71
C GLU A 34 3.84 14.15 13.71
N GLY A 35 3.45 15.11 12.86
CA GLY A 35 4.21 16.34 12.66
C GLY A 35 5.61 16.07 12.11
N SER A 36 6.63 16.36 12.91
CA SER A 36 8.05 16.14 12.56
C SER A 36 8.58 14.76 12.94
N LYS A 37 7.80 13.93 13.63
CA LYS A 37 8.23 12.58 14.07
C LYS A 37 7.62 11.50 13.18
N LYS A 38 8.43 10.51 12.82
CA LYS A 38 8.01 9.32 12.06
C LYS A 38 8.40 8.07 12.83
N ARG A 39 7.44 7.17 13.08
CA ARG A 39 7.65 5.87 13.75
C ARG A 39 7.08 4.73 12.92
N LEU A 40 7.68 3.56 12.99
CA LEU A 40 7.16 2.33 12.40
C LEU A 40 6.30 1.63 13.44
N GLN A 41 5.08 1.25 13.07
CA GLN A 41 4.17 0.47 13.90
C GLN A 41 3.80 -0.81 13.15
N ALA A 42 3.84 -1.95 13.82
CA ALA A 42 3.39 -3.26 13.31
C ALA A 42 2.07 -3.66 13.97
#